data_AF-A0A069DJK6-F1
#
_entry.id   AF-A0A069DJK6-F1
#
_cell.length_a   1.000
_cell.length_b   1.000
_cell.length_c   1.000
_cell.angle_alpha   90.00
_cell.angle_beta   90.00
_cell.angle_gamma   90.00
#
_symmetry.space_group_name_H-M   'P 1'
#
loop_
_entity.id
_entity.type
_entity.pdbx_description
1 polymer ?
#
loop_
_entity_poly.entity_id
_entity_poly.type
_entity_poly.pdbx_seq_one_letter_code
_entity_poly.pdbx_strand_id
1 'polypeptide(L)'
;MVAVALLTLGAQIMKYPLRFGRLSVYISMIIRLLVGPAIGITLVFALGLEGITAQALIIASGMPTGVNSSILAEEYQNEPDFAAQTVLISTLFNIITLIGLIALAKSFA
;
A
#
# COMPACT_ATOMS: atom_id res chain seq x y z
N MET A 1 16.74 -4.99 -5.08
CA MET A 1 15.55 -5.86 -5.15
C MET A 1 14.29 -5.08 -5.56
N VAL A 2 13.98 -3.94 -4.94
CA VAL A 2 12.78 -3.12 -5.29
C VAL A 2 12.67 -2.82 -6.79
N ALA A 3 13.75 -2.39 -7.44
CA ALA A 3 13.75 -2.09 -8.88
C ALA A 3 13.34 -3.30 -9.75
N VAL A 4 13.88 -4.49 -9.43
CA VAL A 4 13.54 -5.73 -10.16
C VAL A 4 12.07 -6.08 -9.92
N ALA A 5 11.59 -6.00 -8.69
CA ALA A 5 10.19 -6.27 -8.37
C ALA A 5 9.22 -5.33 -9.14
N LEU A 6 9.55 -4.04 -9.23
CA LEU A 6 8.75 -3.07 -10.00
C LEU A 6 8.81 -3.31 -11.51
N LEU A 7 9.97 -3.72 -12.05
CA LEU A 7 10.08 -4.13 -13.44
C LEU A 7 9.24 -5.38 -13.73
N THR A 8 9.29 -6.38 -12.85
CA THR A 8 8.46 -7.60 -12.95
C THR A 8 6.98 -7.25 -12.88
N LEU A 9 6.57 -6.35 -11.97
CA LEU A 9 5.19 -5.86 -11.91
C LEU A 9 4.79 -5.22 -13.25
N GLY A 10 5.63 -4.38 -13.85
CA GLY A 10 5.38 -3.82 -15.19
C GLY A 10 5.15 -4.89 -16.25
N ALA A 11 5.94 -5.96 -16.25
CA ALA A 11 5.74 -7.11 -17.13
C ALA A 11 4.42 -7.86 -16.84
N GLN A 12 4.04 -8.03 -15.57
CA GLN A 12 2.76 -8.64 -15.17
C GLN A 12 1.56 -7.84 -15.70
N ILE A 13 1.62 -6.50 -15.68
CA ILE A 13 0.55 -5.64 -16.21
C ILE A 13 0.39 -5.78 -17.74
N MET A 14 1.47 -6.04 -18.47
CA MET A 14 1.38 -6.33 -19.91
C MET A 14 0.70 -7.68 -20.18
N LYS A 15 0.95 -8.69 -19.34
CA LYS A 15 0.30 -10.00 -19.42
C LYS A 15 -1.17 -9.95 -18.99
N TYR A 16 -1.48 -9.15 -17.96
CA TYR A 16 -2.82 -8.96 -17.42
C TYR A 16 -3.20 -7.48 -17.45
N PRO A 17 -3.76 -6.99 -18.57
CA PRO A 17 -4.08 -5.57 -18.73
C PRO A 17 -5.10 -5.10 -17.68
N LEU A 18 -5.00 -3.83 -17.31
CA LEU A 18 -5.80 -3.21 -16.26
C LEU A 18 -7.30 -3.34 -16.54
N ARG A 19 -8.04 -3.82 -15.53
CA ARG A 19 -9.50 -3.94 -15.55
C ARG A 19 -10.11 -3.01 -14.49
N PHE A 20 -10.30 -1.75 -14.87
CA PHE A 20 -10.88 -0.70 -14.00
C PHE A 20 -12.30 -0.98 -13.51
N GLY A 21 -12.98 -2.03 -14.00
CA GLY A 21 -14.30 -2.44 -13.50
C GLY A 21 -14.27 -3.34 -12.27
N ARG A 22 -13.10 -3.79 -11.81
CA ARG A 22 -13.00 -4.78 -10.73
C ARG A 22 -13.08 -4.11 -9.36
N LEU A 23 -14.30 -3.99 -8.84
CA LEU A 23 -14.58 -3.30 -7.56
C LEU A 23 -13.74 -3.82 -6.38
N SER A 24 -13.41 -5.12 -6.36
CA SER A 24 -12.58 -5.71 -5.31
C SER A 24 -11.20 -5.05 -5.20
N VAL A 25 -10.63 -4.57 -6.31
CA VAL A 25 -9.31 -3.91 -6.33
C VAL A 25 -9.38 -2.58 -5.57
N TYR A 26 -10.42 -1.78 -5.83
CA TYR A 26 -10.63 -0.51 -5.15
C TYR A 26 -10.97 -0.71 -3.67
N ILE A 27 -11.80 -1.69 -3.34
CA ILE A 27 -12.10 -2.02 -1.94
C ILE A 27 -10.81 -2.42 -1.21
N SER A 28 -10.00 -3.31 -1.80
CA SER A 28 -8.72 -3.72 -1.21
C SER A 28 -7.77 -2.54 -1.00
N MET A 29 -7.69 -1.64 -1.98
CA MET A 29 -6.88 -0.42 -1.89
C MET A 29 -7.35 0.50 -0.77
N ILE A 30 -8.66 0.79 -0.71
CA ILE A 30 -9.25 1.68 0.30
C ILE A 30 -9.03 1.11 1.69
N ILE A 31 -9.29 -0.19 1.89
CA ILE A 31 -9.05 -0.85 3.17
C ILE A 31 -7.56 -0.72 3.54
N ARG A 32 -6.64 -1.03 2.63
CA ARG A 32 -5.20 -0.94 2.90
C ARG A 32 -4.76 0.47 3.27
N LEU A 33 -5.19 1.48 2.52
CA LEU A 33 -4.74 2.87 2.66
C LEU A 33 -5.46 3.65 3.77
N LEU A 34 -6.64 3.20 4.22
CA LEU A 34 -7.35 3.86 5.33
C LEU A 34 -7.22 3.08 6.64
N VAL A 35 -7.46 1.76 6.61
CA VAL A 35 -7.44 0.94 7.83
C VAL A 35 -6.02 0.77 8.35
N GLY A 36 -5.03 0.62 7.46
CA GLY A 36 -3.61 0.55 7.87
C GLY A 36 -3.19 1.76 8.71
N PRO A 37 -3.34 2.99 8.18
CA PRO A 37 -3.09 4.22 8.92
C PRO A 37 -3.93 4.41 10.18
N ALA A 38 -5.23 4.09 10.12
CA ALA A 38 -6.10 4.19 11.29
C ALA A 38 -5.56 3.33 12.44
N ILE A 39 -5.17 2.08 12.16
CA ILE A 39 -4.54 1.19 13.15
C ILE A 39 -3.22 1.79 13.65
N GLY A 40 -2.37 2.28 12.75
CA GLY A 40 -1.08 2.89 13.13
C GLY A 40 -1.25 4.07 14.09
N ILE A 41 -2.18 4.97 13.80
CA ILE A 41 -2.50 6.13 14.65
C ILE A 41 -3.07 5.66 16.00
N THR A 42 -4.01 4.70 16.00
CA THR A 42 -4.54 4.14 17.25
C THR A 42 -3.44 3.54 18.12
N LEU A 43 -2.48 2.82 17.51
CA LEU A 43 -1.35 2.26 18.25
C LEU A 43 -0.41 3.33 18.81
N VAL A 44 -0.14 4.41 18.06
CA VAL A 44 0.64 5.54 18.58
C VAL A 44 0.01 6.10 19.85
N PHE A 45 -1.30 6.35 19.84
CA PHE A 45 -2.00 6.86 21.02
C PHE A 45 -2.09 5.84 22.16
N ALA A 46 -2.41 4.58 21.85
CA ALA A 46 -2.57 3.53 22.86
C ALA A 46 -1.26 3.19 23.59
N LEU A 47 -0.13 3.31 22.90
CA LEU A 47 1.21 3.02 23.44
C LEU A 47 1.94 4.26 23.95
N GLY A 48 1.37 5.47 23.80
CA GLY A 48 2.00 6.73 24.20
C GLY A 48 3.31 7.00 23.44
N LEU A 49 3.36 6.66 22.14
CA LEU A 49 4.55 6.89 21.32
C LEU A 49 4.67 8.37 20.96
N GLU A 50 5.88 8.91 21.04
CA GLU A 50 6.17 10.32 20.78
C GLU A 50 7.33 10.48 19.79
N GLY A 51 7.41 11.68 19.18
CA GLY A 51 8.51 12.09 18.33
C GLY A 51 8.72 11.19 17.09
N ILE A 52 9.99 10.85 16.83
CA ILE A 52 10.41 10.15 15.61
C ILE A 52 9.75 8.76 15.51
N THR A 53 9.56 8.06 16.63
CA THR A 53 8.96 6.72 16.64
C THR A 53 7.49 6.76 16.22
N ALA A 54 6.72 7.74 16.73
CA ALA A 54 5.33 7.95 16.33
C ALA A 54 5.24 8.30 14.84
N GLN A 55 6.10 9.20 14.36
CA GLN A 55 6.17 9.59 12.95
C GLN A 55 6.45 8.41 12.04
N ALA A 56 7.47 7.62 12.36
CA ALA A 56 7.86 6.46 11.58
C ALA A 56 6.73 5.43 11.51
N LEU A 57 6.02 5.18 12.61
CA LEU A 57 4.92 4.22 12.65
C LEU A 57 3.73 4.69 11.80
N ILE A 58 3.33 5.96 11.93
CA ILE A 58 2.23 6.54 11.14
C ILE A 58 2.57 6.47 9.64
N ILE A 59 3.76 6.90 9.24
CA ILE A 59 4.18 6.89 7.83
C ILE A 59 4.25 5.45 7.30
N ALA A 60 4.86 4.52 8.06
CA ALA A 60 4.98 3.12 7.67
C ALA A 60 3.61 2.43 7.52
N SER A 61 2.65 2.78 8.37
CA SER A 61 1.29 2.23 8.31
C SER A 61 0.50 2.65 7.06
N GLY A 62 0.91 3.75 6.41
CA GLY A 62 0.36 4.25 5.15
C GLY A 62 0.96 3.65 3.89
N MET A 63 1.90 2.71 4.00
CA MET A 63 2.53 2.13 2.82
C MET A 63 1.53 1.34 1.95
N PRO A 64 1.69 1.38 0.61
CA PRO A 64 0.78 0.72 -0.31
C PRO A 64 0.91 -0.80 -0.23
N THR A 65 0.15 -1.51 -1.07
CA THR A 65 0.22 -2.97 -1.12
C THR A 65 1.61 -3.41 -1.60
N GLY A 66 2.21 -4.40 -0.92
CA GLY A 66 3.57 -4.84 -1.24
C GLY A 66 3.65 -5.57 -2.58
N VAL A 67 4.65 -5.23 -3.39
CA VAL A 67 4.89 -5.85 -4.71
C VAL A 67 5.10 -7.37 -4.62
N ASN A 68 5.64 -7.87 -3.50
CA ASN A 68 5.81 -9.30 -3.27
C ASN A 68 4.47 -10.07 -3.32
N SER A 69 3.34 -9.43 -2.99
CA SER A 69 2.03 -10.07 -3.09
C SER A 69 1.69 -10.45 -4.54
N SER A 70 2.07 -9.63 -5.52
CA SER A 70 1.84 -9.94 -6.94
C SER A 70 2.80 -11.00 -7.46
N ILE A 71 4.04 -11.02 -6.96
CA ILE A 71 5.01 -12.07 -7.28
C ILE A 71 4.52 -13.43 -6.75
N LEU A 72 4.06 -13.48 -5.50
CA LEU A 72 3.52 -14.71 -4.90
C LEU A 72 2.22 -15.14 -5.59
N ALA A 73 1.34 -14.20 -5.93
CA ALA A 73 0.11 -14.51 -6.68
C ALA A 73 0.40 -15.09 -8.06
N GLU A 74 1.43 -14.60 -8.76
CA GLU A 74 1.88 -15.16 -10.04
C GLU A 74 2.51 -16.55 -9.84
N GLU A 75 3.36 -16.72 -8.84
CA GLU A 75 4.00 -18.01 -8.53
C GLU A 75 2.97 -19.10 -8.21
N TYR A 76 1.98 -18.78 -7.36
CA TYR A 76 0.95 -19.73 -6.93
C TYR A 76 -0.31 -19.73 -7.80
N GLN A 77 -0.32 -19.01 -8.93
CA GLN A 77 -1.48 -18.90 -9.83
C GLN A 77 -2.78 -18.50 -9.12
N ASN A 78 -2.67 -17.61 -8.13
CA ASN A 78 -3.79 -17.20 -7.28
C ASN A 78 -4.16 -15.73 -7.53
N GLU A 79 -5.07 -15.51 -8.49
CA GLU A 79 -5.55 -14.17 -8.87
C GLU A 79 -4.41 -13.16 -9.14
N PRO A 80 -3.45 -13.49 -10.03
CA PRO A 80 -2.28 -12.64 -10.30
C PRO A 80 -2.65 -11.29 -10.90
N ASP A 81 -3.73 -11.25 -11.69
CA ASP A 81 -4.25 -10.01 -12.28
C ASP A 81 -4.78 -9.06 -11.19
N PHE A 82 -5.49 -9.59 -10.18
CA PHE A 82 -5.97 -8.82 -9.03
C PHE A 82 -4.81 -8.27 -8.21
N ALA A 83 -3.82 -9.11 -7.90
CA ALA A 83 -2.69 -8.71 -7.08
C ALA A 83 -1.85 -7.63 -7.76
N ALA A 84 -1.51 -7.81 -9.04
CA ALA A 84 -0.76 -6.82 -9.82
C ALA A 84 -1.50 -5.48 -9.93
N GLN A 85 -2.81 -5.51 -10.22
CA GLN A 85 -3.63 -4.30 -10.30
C GLN A 85 -3.74 -3.57 -8.95
N THR A 86 -3.95 -4.33 -7.86
CA THR A 86 -4.02 -3.77 -6.50
C THR A 86 -2.72 -3.09 -6.10
N VAL A 87 -1.57 -3.71 -6.39
CA VAL A 87 -0.26 -3.11 -6.13
C VAL A 87 -0.09 -1.82 -6.94
N LEU A 88 -0.35 -1.84 -8.25
CA LEU A 88 -0.20 -0.66 -9.09
C LEU A 88 -1.10 0.50 -8.64
N ILE A 89 -2.40 0.24 -8.48
CA ILE A 89 -3.40 1.25 -8.15
C ILE A 89 -3.13 1.81 -6.75
N SER A 90 -2.84 0.96 -5.76
CA SER A 90 -2.50 1.45 -4.42
C SER A 90 -1.20 2.26 -4.41
N THR A 91 -0.21 1.91 -5.24
CA THR A 91 1.03 2.70 -5.37
C THR A 91 0.76 4.09 -5.93
N LEU A 92 -0.09 4.21 -6.96
CA LEU A 92 -0.46 5.48 -7.56
C LEU A 92 -1.26 6.36 -6.59
N PHE A 93 -2.30 5.82 -5.97
CA PHE A 93 -3.11 6.56 -4.99
C PHE A 93 -2.32 6.93 -3.74
N ASN A 94 -1.34 6.10 -3.37
CA ASN A 94 -0.51 6.36 -2.21
C ASN A 94 0.30 7.66 -2.32
N ILE A 95 0.61 8.13 -3.52
CA ILE A 95 1.29 9.42 -3.71
C ILE A 95 0.53 10.54 -3.00
N ILE A 96 -0.82 10.52 -3.06
CA ILE A 96 -1.66 11.55 -2.46
C ILE A 96 -1.88 11.25 -0.97
N THR A 97 -2.22 10.00 -0.61
CA THR A 97 -2.54 9.66 0.78
C THR A 97 -1.32 9.76 1.70
N LEU A 98 -0.13 9.40 1.21
CA LEU A 98 1.10 9.46 1.98
C LEU A 98 1.51 10.90 2.29
N ILE A 99 1.28 11.85 1.38
CA ILE A 99 1.53 13.27 1.63
C ILE A 99 0.68 13.75 2.81
N GLY A 100 -0.62 13.40 2.82
CA GLY A 100 -1.52 13.73 3.93
C GLY A 100 -1.05 13.10 5.25
N LEU A 101 -0.62 11.84 5.21
CA LEU A 101 -0.09 11.13 6.38
C LEU A 101 1.21 11.72 6.91
N ILE A 102 2.12 12.15 6.04
CA ILE A 102 3.37 12.82 6.44
C ILE A 102 3.05 14.16 7.11
N ALA A 103 2.10 14.93 6.56
CA ALA A 103 1.67 16.18 7.17
C ALA A 103 1.07 15.95 8.56
N LEU A 104 0.23 14.91 8.72
CA LEU A 104 -0.32 14.50 10.01
C LEU A 104 0.78 14.03 10.97
N ALA A 105 1.71 13.17 10.52
CA ALA A 105 2.78 12.65 11.36
C ALA A 105 3.63 13.78 11.98
N LYS A 106 3.87 14.87 11.24
CA LYS A 106 4.60 16.04 11.74
C LYS A 106 3.94 16.73 12.94
N SER A 107 2.63 16.56 13.17
CA SER A 107 1.98 17.13 14.36
C SER A 107 2.25 16.33 15.64
N PHE A 108 2.82 15.13 15.53
CA PHE A 108 3.23 14.28 16.67
C PHE A 108 4.71 14.51 17.06
N ALA A 109 5.33 15.59 16.54
CA ALA A 109 6.68 16.04 16.84
C ALA A 109 6.71 16.93 18.08
#